data_AF-A0A1G1N0B9-F1
#
_entry.id   AF-A0A1G1N0B9-F1
#
_cell.length_a   1.000
_cell.length_b   1.000
_cell.length_c   1.000
_cell.angle_alpha   90.00
_cell.angle_beta   90.00
_cell.angle_gamma   90.00
#
_symmetry.space_group_name_H-M   'P 1'
#
loop_
_entity.id
_entity.type
_entity.pdbx_description
1 polymer ?
#
loop_
_entity_poly.entity_id
_entity_poly.type
_entity_poly.pdbx_seq_one_letter_code
_entity_poly.pdbx_strand_id
1 'polypeptide(L)'
;MMFKRKDSHSQNCVLGINASILDEPNVIITDGNAAANDVYVGFFSPSPGLQCLDKKMVFARSWWSQNPYEMCRRRSAVCAEVLVWDHLSVSNITCVYVSCEESSDKIKSILVMNKIDPPVIINGKMFFQEA
;
A
#
# COMPACT_ATOMS: atom_id res chain seq x y z
N MET A 1 1.74 3.24 8.76
CA MET A 1 3.03 3.08 8.05
C MET A 1 3.76 1.83 8.52
N MET A 2 4.20 0.99 7.57
CA MET A 2 4.74 -0.34 7.83
C MET A 2 6.04 -0.34 8.64
N PHE A 3 6.91 0.67 8.49
CA PHE A 3 8.15 0.79 9.27
C PHE A 3 7.92 0.82 10.79
N LYS A 4 6.82 1.44 11.25
CA LYS A 4 6.46 1.45 12.68
C LYS A 4 6.02 0.08 13.22
N ARG A 5 5.72 -0.87 12.33
CA ARG A 5 5.28 -2.24 12.65
C ARG A 5 6.36 -3.29 12.37
N LYS A 6 7.60 -2.87 12.07
CA LYS A 6 8.70 -3.76 11.71
C LYS A 6 8.98 -4.84 12.77
N ASP A 7 8.83 -4.51 14.06
CA ASP A 7 9.07 -5.46 15.16
C ASP A 7 7.93 -6.49 15.31
N SER A 8 6.82 -6.30 14.59
CA SER A 8 5.68 -7.23 14.51
C SER A 8 5.51 -7.78 13.10
N HIS A 9 6.59 -7.84 12.31
CA HIS A 9 6.53 -8.22 10.89
C HIS A 9 5.86 -9.59 10.65
N SER A 10 6.03 -10.57 11.54
CA SER A 10 5.45 -11.92 11.44
C SER A 10 3.93 -11.96 11.67
N GLN A 11 3.33 -10.85 12.11
CA GLN A 11 1.89 -10.69 12.31
C GLN A 11 1.22 -9.83 11.23
N ASN A 12 1.97 -9.38 10.22
CA ASN A 12 1.46 -8.55 9.14
C ASN A 12 1.57 -9.29 7.79
N CYS A 13 0.66 -8.94 6.88
CA CYS A 13 0.76 -9.29 5.46
C CYS A 13 0.42 -8.05 4.62
N VAL A 14 0.76 -8.09 3.33
CA VAL A 14 0.38 -7.07 2.34
C VAL A 14 -0.35 -7.77 1.22
N LEU A 15 -1.57 -7.33 0.94
CA LEU A 15 -2.36 -7.85 -0.18
C LEU A 15 -1.94 -7.12 -1.46
N GLY A 16 -1.57 -7.88 -2.49
CA GLY A 16 -1.46 -7.35 -3.84
C GLY A 16 -2.84 -7.21 -4.44
N ILE A 17 -3.17 -6.02 -4.93
CA ILE A 17 -4.48 -5.71 -5.51
C ILE A 17 -4.33 -5.50 -7.02
N ASN A 18 -5.25 -6.05 -7.80
CA ASN A 18 -5.31 -5.84 -9.25
C ASN A 18 -5.57 -4.36 -9.54
N ALA A 19 -4.73 -3.74 -10.36
CA ALA A 19 -4.86 -2.33 -10.71
C ALA A 19 -6.13 -2.00 -11.51
N SER A 20 -6.83 -3.01 -12.06
CA SER A 20 -8.14 -2.83 -12.69
C SER A 20 -9.20 -2.24 -11.76
N ILE A 21 -8.97 -2.25 -10.43
CA ILE A 21 -9.83 -1.51 -9.50
C ILE A 21 -9.95 -0.03 -9.85
N LEU A 22 -8.97 0.56 -10.54
CA LEU A 22 -9.01 1.97 -10.93
C LEU A 22 -10.07 2.27 -12.00
N ASP A 23 -10.63 1.24 -12.64
CA ASP A 23 -11.71 1.35 -13.61
C ASP A 23 -13.10 1.25 -12.95
N GLU A 24 -13.17 0.90 -11.66
CA GLU A 24 -14.41 0.77 -10.91
C GLU A 24 -15.02 2.15 -10.58
N PRO A 25 -16.36 2.26 -10.50
CA PRO A 25 -17.01 3.48 -10.09
C PRO A 25 -16.64 3.86 -8.65
N ASN A 26 -16.67 5.15 -8.34
CA ASN A 26 -16.45 5.70 -6.99
C ASN A 26 -15.06 5.42 -6.40
N VAL A 27 -14.06 5.25 -7.28
CA VAL A 27 -12.65 5.19 -6.88
C VAL A 27 -12.03 6.57 -6.94
N ILE A 28 -11.32 6.93 -5.88
CA ILE A 28 -10.64 8.23 -5.74
C ILE A 28 -9.16 7.98 -5.49
N ILE A 29 -8.32 8.76 -6.14
CA ILE A 29 -6.88 8.80 -5.88
C ILE A 29 -6.57 10.05 -5.07
N THR A 30 -5.72 9.90 -4.06
CA THR A 30 -5.17 11.01 -3.30
C THR A 30 -3.68 11.16 -3.53
N ASP A 31 -3.17 12.39 -3.51
CA ASP A 31 -1.74 12.70 -3.63
C ASP A 31 -0.98 12.63 -2.28
N GLY A 32 -1.67 12.17 -1.24
CA GLY A 32 -1.15 11.92 0.10
C GLY A 32 -2.15 11.17 0.97
N ASN A 33 -1.84 11.05 2.26
CA ASN A 33 -2.70 10.35 3.22
C ASN A 33 -4.05 11.07 3.36
N ALA A 34 -5.16 10.43 2.99
CA ALA A 34 -6.48 11.04 2.99
C ALA A 34 -6.94 11.55 4.37
N ALA A 35 -6.35 11.05 5.46
CA ALA A 35 -6.63 11.46 6.83
C ALA A 35 -5.60 12.46 7.40
N ALA A 36 -4.73 13.04 6.57
CA ALA A 36 -3.78 14.06 7.04
C ALA A 36 -4.51 15.35 7.45
N ASN A 37 -4.18 15.86 8.63
CA ASN A 37 -4.73 17.12 9.16
C ASN A 37 -3.75 18.30 9.04
N ASP A 38 -2.46 18.02 8.82
CA ASP A 38 -1.36 18.99 8.81
C ASP A 38 -0.87 19.35 7.40
N VAL A 39 -1.47 18.78 6.35
CA VAL A 39 -1.10 18.99 4.94
C VAL A 39 -2.37 18.98 4.07
N TYR A 40 -2.39 19.79 3.02
CA TYR A 40 -3.44 19.75 2.00
C TYR A 40 -3.27 18.51 1.11
N VAL A 41 -4.34 17.72 0.98
CA VAL A 41 -4.40 16.51 0.15
C VAL A 41 -5.41 16.73 -0.96
N GLY A 42 -4.98 16.50 -2.19
CA GLY A 42 -5.84 16.52 -3.36
C GLY A 42 -6.61 15.20 -3.50
N PHE A 43 -7.86 15.28 -3.95
CA PHE A 43 -8.73 14.14 -4.22
C PHE A 43 -9.15 14.19 -5.69
N PHE A 44 -8.85 13.13 -6.43
CA PHE A 44 -8.99 13.09 -7.88
C PHE A 44 -9.71 11.82 -8.33
N SER A 45 -10.41 11.91 -9.46
CA SER A 45 -10.77 10.71 -10.20
C SER A 45 -9.51 9.99 -10.73
N PRO A 46 -9.59 8.70 -11.08
CA PRO A 46 -8.39 7.88 -11.31
C PRO A 46 -7.45 8.42 -12.39
N SER A 47 -7.95 8.80 -13.57
CA SER A 47 -7.10 9.26 -14.67
C SER A 47 -6.35 10.57 -14.36
N PRO A 48 -7.01 11.66 -13.89
CA PRO A 48 -6.31 12.85 -13.43
C PRO A 48 -5.39 12.60 -12.23
N GLY A 49 -5.80 11.75 -11.30
CA GLY A 49 -5.00 11.39 -10.12
C GLY A 49 -3.68 10.72 -10.50
N LEU A 50 -3.70 9.74 -11.39
CA LEU A 50 -2.47 9.11 -11.88
C LEU A 50 -1.54 10.10 -12.59
N GLN A 51 -2.09 11.11 -13.26
CA GLN A 51 -1.31 12.16 -13.93
C GLN A 51 -0.69 13.17 -12.94
N CYS A 52 -1.34 13.41 -11.80
CA CYS A 52 -0.83 14.36 -10.81
C CYS A 52 0.27 13.78 -9.91
N LEU A 53 0.32 12.45 -9.75
CA LEU A 53 1.30 11.77 -8.91
C LEU A 53 2.72 11.81 -9.51
N ASP A 54 3.68 12.27 -8.71
CA ASP A 54 5.10 12.09 -9.03
C ASP A 54 5.55 10.67 -8.68
N LYS A 55 5.66 9.81 -9.70
CA LYS A 55 6.10 8.42 -9.57
C LYS A 55 7.41 8.27 -8.78
N LYS A 56 8.38 9.18 -8.95
CA LYS A 56 9.67 9.08 -8.24
C LYS A 56 9.49 9.36 -6.75
N MET A 57 8.60 10.27 -6.38
CA MET A 57 8.29 10.55 -4.98
C MET A 57 7.47 9.44 -4.34
N VAL A 58 6.43 8.94 -5.02
CA VAL A 58 5.56 7.86 -4.49
C VAL A 58 6.37 6.60 -4.18
N PHE A 59 7.28 6.20 -5.07
CA PHE A 59 8.12 5.01 -4.89
C PHE A 59 9.46 5.29 -4.20
N ALA A 60 9.64 6.47 -3.58
CA ALA A 60 10.89 6.80 -2.89
C ALA A 60 11.09 5.93 -1.64
N ARG A 61 12.31 5.42 -1.44
CA ARG A 61 12.68 4.66 -0.22
C ARG A 61 12.81 5.53 1.03
N SER A 62 13.07 6.82 0.83
CA SER A 62 13.23 7.80 1.90
C SER A 62 12.62 9.12 1.46
N TRP A 63 11.93 9.78 2.39
CA TRP A 63 11.36 11.11 2.21
C TRP A 63 12.27 12.21 2.78
N TRP A 64 13.46 11.86 3.27
CA TRP A 64 14.41 12.82 3.85
C TRP A 64 14.89 13.84 2.79
N SER A 65 14.96 15.10 3.19
CA SER A 65 15.61 16.20 2.48
C SER A 65 16.14 17.20 3.50
N GLN A 66 17.21 17.93 3.15
CA GLN A 66 17.67 19.08 3.93
C GLN A 66 16.68 20.26 3.87
N ASN A 67 15.86 20.32 2.82
CA ASN A 67 14.82 21.32 2.69
C ASN A 67 13.53 20.84 3.40
N PRO A 68 13.06 21.53 4.45
CA PRO A 68 11.90 21.09 5.21
C PRO A 68 10.61 21.05 4.38
N TYR A 69 10.43 21.95 3.41
CA TYR A 69 9.26 21.96 2.53
C TYR A 69 9.27 20.76 1.59
N GLU A 70 10.45 20.42 1.05
CA GLU A 70 10.61 19.24 0.21
C GLU A 70 10.40 17.96 1.00
N MET A 71 10.90 17.90 2.24
CA MET A 71 10.68 16.78 3.14
C MET A 71 9.19 16.57 3.43
N CYS A 72 8.43 17.63 3.71
CA CYS A 72 6.98 17.56 3.87
C CYS A 72 6.28 17.06 2.60
N ARG A 73 6.66 17.58 1.42
CA ARG A 73 6.10 17.15 0.13
C ARG A 73 6.36 15.67 -0.15
N ARG A 74 7.60 15.22 0.03
CA ARG A 74 7.98 13.80 -0.16
C ARG A 74 7.26 12.89 0.83
N ARG A 75 7.15 13.30 2.09
CA ARG A 75 6.43 12.57 3.14
C ARG A 75 4.94 12.40 2.81
N SER A 76 4.31 13.44 2.25
CA SER A 76 2.94 13.36 1.76
C SER A 76 2.84 12.39 0.57
N ALA A 77 3.67 12.59 -0.46
CA ALA A 77 3.60 11.84 -1.71
C ALA A 77 3.79 10.32 -1.56
N VAL A 78 4.68 9.85 -0.65
CA VAL A 78 4.84 8.41 -0.37
C VAL A 78 3.60 7.77 0.27
N CYS A 79 2.67 8.59 0.75
CA CYS A 79 1.42 8.16 1.36
C CYS A 79 0.22 8.40 0.43
N ALA A 80 0.42 8.54 -0.89
CA ALA A 80 -0.69 8.56 -1.85
C ALA A 80 -1.54 7.29 -1.70
N GLU A 81 -2.86 7.44 -1.77
CA GLU A 81 -3.82 6.35 -1.53
C GLU A 81 -4.79 6.19 -2.71
N VAL A 82 -5.32 4.98 -2.84
CA VAL A 82 -6.49 4.69 -3.68
C VAL A 82 -7.63 4.36 -2.72
N LEU A 83 -8.63 5.23 -2.69
CA LEU A 83 -9.83 5.08 -1.88
C LEU A 83 -10.90 4.39 -2.73
N VAL A 84 -11.36 3.24 -2.27
CA VAL A 84 -12.42 2.45 -2.90
C VAL A 84 -13.66 2.56 -2.01
N TRP A 85 -14.75 3.10 -2.55
CA TRP A 85 -16.01 3.18 -1.81
C TRP A 85 -16.79 1.86 -1.83
N ASP A 86 -17.52 1.63 -0.73
CA ASP A 86 -18.40 0.49 -0.46
C ASP A 86 -17.69 -0.86 -0.26
N HIS A 87 -17.11 -1.46 -1.30
CA HIS A 87 -16.52 -2.79 -1.19
C HIS A 87 -15.36 -3.04 -2.16
N LEU A 88 -14.39 -3.85 -1.72
CA LEU A 88 -13.33 -4.41 -2.57
C LEU A 88 -13.52 -5.92 -2.66
N SER A 89 -13.79 -6.42 -3.87
CA SER A 89 -13.95 -7.86 -4.09
C SER A 89 -12.66 -8.63 -3.81
N VAL A 90 -12.80 -9.81 -3.19
CA VAL A 90 -11.72 -10.78 -2.98
C VAL A 90 -11.07 -11.20 -4.31
N SER A 91 -11.83 -11.20 -5.41
CA SER A 91 -11.31 -11.49 -6.75
C SER A 91 -10.25 -10.50 -7.23
N ASN A 92 -10.14 -9.33 -6.59
CA ASN A 92 -9.10 -8.35 -6.91
C ASN A 92 -7.78 -8.64 -6.20
N ILE A 93 -7.71 -9.61 -5.28
CA ILE A 93 -6.47 -10.00 -4.60
C ILE A 93 -5.65 -10.88 -5.56
N THR A 94 -4.49 -10.39 -5.98
CA THR A 94 -3.60 -11.08 -6.94
C THR A 94 -2.50 -11.89 -6.27
N CYS A 95 -2.09 -11.50 -5.06
CA CYS A 95 -1.09 -12.19 -4.26
C CYS A 95 -1.14 -11.73 -2.79
N VAL A 96 -0.45 -12.45 -1.91
CA VAL A 96 -0.22 -12.03 -0.53
C VAL A 96 1.28 -12.04 -0.25
N TYR A 97 1.84 -10.87 0.10
CA TYR A 97 3.22 -10.77 0.57
C TYR A 97 3.28 -10.95 2.08
N VAL A 98 4.29 -11.70 2.52
CA VAL A 98 4.58 -11.97 3.93
C VAL A 98 6.06 -11.79 4.22
N SER A 99 6.44 -11.68 5.49
CA SER A 99 7.82 -11.38 5.87
C SER A 99 8.71 -12.62 5.99
N CYS A 100 8.16 -13.76 6.44
CA CYS A 100 8.88 -15.00 6.72
C CYS A 100 7.98 -16.24 6.57
N GLU A 101 8.57 -17.44 6.71
CA GLU A 101 7.84 -18.72 6.65
C GLU A 101 6.73 -18.83 7.70
N GLU A 102 6.98 -18.39 8.94
CA GLU A 102 5.96 -18.44 10.01
C GLU A 102 4.69 -17.67 9.61
N SER A 103 4.83 -16.49 9.00
CA SER A 103 3.70 -15.72 8.48
C SER A 103 3.08 -16.36 7.22
N SER A 104 3.88 -17.04 6.41
CA SER A 104 3.42 -17.79 5.23
C SER A 104 2.45 -18.89 5.62
N ASP A 105 2.80 -19.71 6.61
CA ASP A 105 1.98 -20.83 7.07
C ASP A 105 0.65 -20.38 7.69
N LYS A 106 0.68 -19.29 8.46
CA LYS A 106 -0.53 -18.66 9.01
C LYS A 106 -1.47 -18.19 7.90
N ILE A 107 -0.94 -17.47 6.91
CA ILE A 107 -1.74 -16.95 5.79
C ILE A 107 -2.30 -18.08 4.93
N LYS A 108 -1.49 -19.09 4.58
CA LYS A 108 -1.94 -20.26 3.82
C LYS A 108 -3.11 -20.96 4.51
N SER A 109 -3.05 -21.10 5.83
CA SER A 109 -4.14 -21.68 6.63
C SER A 109 -5.44 -20.86 6.50
N ILE A 110 -5.35 -19.53 6.58
CA ILE A 110 -6.50 -18.62 6.39
C ILE A 110 -7.07 -18.73 4.97
N LEU A 111 -6.21 -18.75 3.96
CA LEU A 111 -6.60 -18.84 2.55
C LEU A 111 -7.36 -20.15 2.25
N VAL A 112 -6.85 -21.29 2.74
CA VAL A 112 -7.51 -22.60 2.61
C VAL A 112 -8.89 -22.61 3.27
N MET A 113 -9.01 -22.09 4.50
CA MET A 113 -10.29 -22.03 5.21
C MET A 113 -11.35 -21.20 4.46
N ASN A 114 -10.92 -20.16 3.74
CA ASN A 114 -11.80 -19.27 2.99
C ASN A 114 -11.95 -19.65 1.51
N LYS A 115 -11.29 -20.72 1.05
CA LYS A 115 -11.29 -21.17 -0.36
C LYS A 115 -10.79 -20.08 -1.34
N ILE A 116 -9.75 -19.36 -0.94
CA ILE A 116 -9.10 -18.32 -1.74
C ILE A 116 -7.69 -18.83 -2.08
N ASP A 117 -7.26 -18.74 -3.35
CA ASP A 117 -5.98 -19.31 -3.81
C ASP A 117 -5.01 -18.31 -4.48
N PRO A 118 -4.74 -17.14 -3.88
CA PRO A 118 -3.70 -16.24 -4.38
C PRO A 118 -2.32 -16.79 -3.98
N PRO A 119 -1.29 -16.59 -4.81
CA PRO A 119 0.08 -16.94 -4.45
C PRO A 119 0.55 -16.18 -3.20
N VAL A 120 1.18 -16.90 -2.27
CA VAL A 120 1.84 -16.33 -1.09
C VAL A 120 3.33 -16.17 -1.37
N ILE A 121 3.85 -14.95 -1.25
CA ILE A 121 5.23 -14.58 -1.63
C ILE A 121 5.96 -14.05 -0.40
N ILE A 122 7.08 -14.68 -0.03
CA ILE A 122 7.93 -14.20 1.06
C ILE A 122 8.82 -13.07 0.53
N ASN A 123 8.71 -11.89 1.14
CA ASN A 123 9.48 -10.70 0.80
C ASN A 123 9.84 -9.92 2.07
N GLY A 124 10.81 -10.41 2.85
CA GLY A 124 11.23 -9.79 4.11
C GLY A 124 11.59 -8.31 3.98
N LYS A 125 12.20 -7.91 2.86
CA LYS A 125 12.59 -6.53 2.58
C LYS A 125 11.41 -5.56 2.61
N MET A 126 10.25 -5.96 2.10
CA MET A 126 9.03 -5.13 2.16
C MET A 126 8.66 -4.78 3.61
N PHE A 127 8.92 -5.71 4.55
CA PHE A 127 8.63 -5.59 5.97
C PHE A 127 9.83 -5.11 6.79
N PHE A 128 10.85 -4.53 6.15
CA PHE A 128 12.08 -4.04 6.78
C PHE A 128 12.86 -5.13 7.53
N GLN A 129 12.69 -6.38 7.10
CA GLN A 129 13.51 -7.51 7.51
C GLN A 129 14.52 -7.74 6.38
N GLU A 130 15.70 -7.14 6.49
CA GLU A 130 16.82 -7.53 5.65
C GLU A 130 17.54 -8.69 6.35
N ALA A 131 17.95 -9.70 5.57
CA ALA A 131 18.73 -10.82 6.04
C ALA A 131 20.13 -10.38 6.49
#